data_AF-A0A7J3ZQE9-F1
#
_entry.id   AF-A0A7J3ZQE9-F1
#
_cell.length_a   1.000
_cell.length_b   1.000
_cell.length_c   1.000
_cell.angle_alpha   90.00
_cell.angle_beta   90.00
_cell.angle_gamma   90.00
#
_symmetry.space_group_name_H-M   'P 1'
#
loop_
_entity.id
_entity.type
_entity.pdbx_description
1 polymer ?
#
loop_
_entity_poly.entity_id
_entity_poly.type
_entity_poly.pdbx_seq_one_letter_code
_entity_poly.pdbx_strand_id
1 'polypeptide(L)'
;MKDSVTEKLKKLTEISRFIAGVTGFYLSPNHPYVGKNAFAHKGGVHIDAVLKKPRSYEHIDPSLVGNERSLSVSEYGGRAALLDLARPIRLHLGKEGLSSLSQKIKRMEDK
;
A
#
# COMPACT_ATOMS: atom_id res chain seq x y z
N MET A 1 5.84 13.79 -27.49
CA MET A 1 6.12 14.67 -26.31
C MET A 1 5.51 14.16 -25.01
N LYS A 2 4.24 13.68 -24.97
CA LYS A 2 3.58 13.20 -23.74
C LYS A 2 4.33 12.04 -23.04
N ASP A 3 4.91 11.12 -23.81
CA ASP A 3 5.55 9.92 -23.26
C ASP A 3 6.83 10.23 -22.46
N SER A 4 7.56 11.29 -22.84
CA SER A 4 8.79 11.70 -22.13
C SER A 4 8.51 12.26 -20.74
N VAL A 5 7.38 12.92 -20.53
CA VAL A 5 7.02 13.49 -19.22
C VAL A 5 6.60 12.38 -18.27
N THR A 6 5.78 11.45 -18.74
CA THR A 6 5.33 10.30 -17.93
C THR A 6 6.50 9.42 -17.47
N GLU A 7 7.48 9.16 -18.34
CA GLU A 7 8.67 8.40 -17.93
C GLU A 7 9.52 9.13 -16.89
N LYS A 8 9.58 10.46 -16.90
CA LYS A 8 10.28 11.23 -15.86
C LYS A 8 9.54 11.19 -14.52
N LEU A 9 8.21 11.18 -14.53
CA LEU A 9 7.41 11.13 -13.31
C LEU A 9 7.61 9.83 -12.53
N LYS A 10 7.95 8.71 -13.18
CA LYS A 10 8.30 7.46 -12.50
C LYS A 10 9.49 7.58 -11.54
N LYS A 11 10.33 8.60 -11.68
CA LYS A 11 11.47 8.86 -10.76
C LYS A 11 11.12 9.81 -9.62
N LEU A 12 9.90 10.36 -9.58
CA LEU A 12 9.51 11.41 -8.64
C LEU A 12 9.71 10.96 -7.18
N THR A 13 9.20 9.77 -6.83
CA THR A 13 9.32 9.24 -5.46
C THR A 13 10.78 8.99 -5.05
N GLU A 14 11.59 8.42 -5.93
CA GLU A 14 13.02 8.16 -5.68
C GLU A 14 13.77 9.47 -5.43
N ILE A 15 13.59 10.45 -6.31
CA ILE A 15 14.25 11.76 -6.22
C ILE A 15 13.82 12.52 -4.96
N SER A 16 12.52 12.54 -4.64
CA SER A 16 12.03 13.19 -3.43
C SER A 16 12.64 12.59 -2.16
N ARG A 17 12.74 11.26 -2.08
CA ARG A 17 13.38 10.57 -0.94
C ARG A 17 14.88 10.83 -0.88
N PHE A 18 15.56 10.86 -2.03
CA PHE A 18 16.98 11.18 -2.11
C PHE A 18 17.26 12.61 -1.62
N ILE A 19 16.52 13.61 -2.12
CA ILE A 19 16.67 15.01 -1.69
C ILE A 19 16.40 15.14 -0.19
N ALA A 20 15.35 14.50 0.32
CA ALA A 20 15.05 14.49 1.76
C ALA A 20 16.23 13.93 2.58
N GLY A 21 16.82 12.82 2.14
CA GLY A 21 17.99 12.23 2.78
C GLY A 21 19.23 13.12 2.76
N VAL A 22 19.52 13.78 1.63
CA VAL A 22 20.70 14.65 1.48
C VAL A 22 20.55 15.96 2.26
N THR A 23 19.35 16.53 2.27
CA THR A 23 19.09 17.84 2.90
C THR A 23 18.75 17.75 4.38
N GLY A 24 18.46 16.54 4.89
CA GLY A 24 17.89 16.35 6.22
C GLY A 24 16.43 16.80 6.33
N PHE A 25 15.78 17.11 5.20
CA PHE A 25 14.37 17.47 5.19
C PHE A 25 13.50 16.28 5.59
N TYR A 26 12.56 16.50 6.50
CA TYR A 26 11.58 15.48 6.88
C TYR A 26 10.50 15.32 5.81
N LEU A 27 10.62 14.28 4.99
CA LEU A 27 9.57 13.88 4.07
C LEU A 27 8.48 13.11 4.82
N SER A 28 7.33 13.76 5.03
CA SER A 28 6.17 13.14 5.68
C SER A 28 5.77 11.84 4.98
N PRO A 29 5.48 10.74 5.73
CA PRO A 29 4.92 9.53 5.17
C PRO A 29 3.63 9.75 4.37
N ASN A 30 2.84 10.78 4.70
CA ASN A 30 1.59 11.10 4.04
C ASN A 30 1.75 12.17 2.93
N HIS A 31 2.99 12.51 2.56
CA HIS A 31 3.23 13.50 1.51
C HIS A 31 2.57 13.03 0.21
N PRO A 32 1.77 13.87 -0.48
CA PRO A 32 1.06 13.46 -1.69
C PRO A 32 2.01 12.86 -2.73
N TYR A 33 1.57 11.79 -3.40
CA TYR A 33 2.30 11.04 -4.42
C TYR A 33 3.56 10.30 -3.97
N VAL A 34 4.45 10.89 -3.16
CA VAL A 34 5.79 10.32 -2.88
C VAL A 34 5.95 9.75 -1.47
N GLY A 35 5.03 10.11 -0.56
CA GLY A 35 5.01 9.59 0.79
C GLY A 35 4.78 8.07 0.81
N LYS A 36 5.37 7.38 1.78
CA LYS A 36 5.20 5.92 1.97
C LYS A 36 3.72 5.51 2.11
N ASN A 37 2.90 6.39 2.68
CA ASN A 37 1.48 6.15 2.92
C ASN A 37 0.57 6.80 1.87
N ALA A 38 1.11 7.45 0.84
CA ALA A 38 0.32 8.19 -0.16
C ALA A 38 -0.69 7.30 -0.90
N PHE A 39 -0.39 6.00 -1.02
CA PHE A 39 -1.24 4.97 -1.61
C PHE A 39 -1.44 3.78 -0.66
N ALA A 40 -1.44 4.04 0.66
CA ALA A 40 -1.66 3.02 1.67
C ALA A 40 -3.16 2.86 1.99
N HIS A 41 -3.62 1.61 2.04
CA HIS A 41 -5.01 1.25 2.35
C HIS A 41 -5.05 0.35 3.59
N LYS A 42 -5.79 0.75 4.63
CA LYS A 42 -5.84 0.03 5.93
C LYS A 42 -7.22 -0.54 6.28
N GLY A 43 -8.29 -0.04 5.67
CA GLY A 43 -9.66 -0.53 5.93
C GLY A 43 -10.02 -1.70 5.03
N GLY A 44 -10.57 -2.79 5.57
CA GLY A 44 -10.84 -4.01 4.81
C GLY A 44 -11.78 -3.80 3.63
N VAL A 45 -12.76 -2.90 3.74
CA VAL A 45 -13.63 -2.48 2.61
C VAL A 45 -12.84 -1.70 1.56
N HIS A 46 -11.95 -0.80 1.97
CA HIS A 46 -11.12 -0.02 1.04
C HIS A 46 -10.13 -0.94 0.31
N ILE A 47 -9.54 -1.90 1.04
CA ILE A 47 -8.62 -2.90 0.50
C ILE A 47 -9.35 -3.80 -0.51
N ASP A 48 -10.52 -4.32 -0.17
CA ASP A 48 -11.31 -5.14 -1.10
C ASP A 48 -11.70 -4.34 -2.37
N ALA A 49 -12.11 -3.08 -2.20
CA ALA A 49 -12.48 -2.22 -3.31
C ALA A 49 -11.29 -1.85 -4.21
N VAL A 50 -10.12 -1.53 -3.65
CA VAL A 50 -8.93 -1.18 -4.45
C VAL A 50 -8.37 -2.39 -5.21
N LEU A 51 -8.46 -3.58 -4.61
CA LEU A 51 -8.06 -4.83 -5.27
C LEU A 51 -8.96 -5.17 -6.47
N LYS A 52 -10.26 -4.87 -6.39
CA LYS A 52 -11.23 -5.08 -7.48
C LYS A 52 -11.17 -3.98 -8.54
N LYS A 53 -11.11 -2.72 -8.11
CA LYS A 53 -11.12 -1.54 -8.96
C LYS A 53 -10.27 -0.44 -8.31
N PRO A 54 -8.97 -0.33 -8.67
CA PRO A 54 -8.05 0.63 -8.07
C PRO A 54 -8.57 2.08 -8.03
N ARG A 55 -9.21 2.52 -9.13
CA ARG A 55 -9.79 3.87 -9.26
C ARG A 55 -10.86 4.24 -8.23
N SER A 56 -11.35 3.28 -7.44
CA SER A 56 -12.31 3.55 -6.36
C SER A 56 -11.67 4.34 -5.21
N TYR A 57 -10.37 4.13 -4.95
CA TYR A 57 -9.64 4.76 -3.85
C TYR A 57 -8.25 5.30 -4.26
N GLU A 58 -7.87 5.13 -5.51
CA GLU A 58 -6.63 5.66 -6.08
C GLU A 58 -6.94 6.60 -7.24
N HIS A 59 -6.51 7.86 -7.11
CA HIS A 59 -6.72 8.89 -8.12
C HIS A 59 -5.84 8.65 -9.37
N ILE A 60 -4.66 8.04 -9.20
CA ILE A 60 -3.77 7.58 -10.27
C ILE A 60 -3.17 6.22 -9.91
N ASP A 61 -2.60 5.52 -10.90
CA ASP A 61 -1.75 4.36 -10.63
C ASP A 61 -0.44 4.84 -9.96
N PRO A 62 -0.08 4.32 -8.77
CA PRO A 62 1.11 4.76 -8.03
C PRO A 62 2.41 4.56 -8.81
N SER A 63 2.47 3.58 -9.71
CA SER A 63 3.66 3.32 -10.55
C SER A 63 4.00 4.49 -11.47
N LEU A 64 3.02 5.34 -11.82
CA LEU A 64 3.23 6.52 -12.66
C LEU A 64 4.08 7.60 -11.97
N VAL A 65 4.17 7.58 -10.64
CA VAL A 65 4.97 8.50 -9.83
C VAL A 65 6.14 7.80 -9.13
N GLY A 66 6.41 6.55 -9.47
CA GLY A 66 7.46 5.74 -8.85
C GLY A 66 7.14 5.30 -7.42
N ASN A 67 5.86 5.31 -7.04
CA ASN A 67 5.43 4.81 -5.74
C ASN A 67 4.74 3.46 -5.90
N GLU A 68 4.34 2.87 -4.79
CA GLU A 68 3.67 1.58 -4.75
C GLU A 68 2.41 1.63 -3.90
N ARG A 69 1.45 0.77 -4.24
CA ARG A 69 0.30 0.50 -3.37
C ARG A 69 0.80 -0.28 -2.17
N SER A 70 0.39 0.14 -0.97
CA SER A 70 0.64 -0.61 0.26
C SER A 70 -0.69 -1.01 0.91
N LEU A 71 -0.87 -2.30 1.17
CA LEU A 71 -2.03 -2.78 1.91
C LEU A 71 -1.61 -3.08 3.33
N SER A 72 -2.20 -2.36 4.28
CA SER A 72 -1.87 -2.53 5.69
C SER A 72 -2.70 -3.68 6.27
N VAL A 73 -2.01 -4.70 6.75
CA VAL A 73 -2.63 -5.80 7.48
C VAL A 73 -2.77 -5.39 8.94
N SER A 74 -4.02 -5.23 9.38
CA SER A 74 -4.39 -4.91 10.76
C SER A 74 -5.69 -5.61 11.13
N GLU A 75 -6.17 -5.48 12.36
CA GLU A 75 -7.49 -5.95 12.81
C GLU A 75 -8.62 -5.44 11.90
N TYR A 76 -8.44 -4.25 11.34
CA TYR A 76 -9.37 -3.59 10.42
C TYR A 76 -9.11 -3.93 8.94
N GLY A 77 -7.96 -4.50 8.58
CA GLY A 77 -7.58 -4.82 7.19
C GLY A 77 -8.41 -5.96 6.57
N GLY A 78 -9.10 -6.74 7.39
CA GLY A 78 -10.02 -7.78 6.95
C GLY A 78 -9.36 -8.95 6.21
N ARG A 79 -10.20 -9.85 5.68
CA ARG A 79 -9.73 -11.07 4.99
C ARG A 79 -9.00 -10.78 3.67
N ALA A 80 -9.39 -9.71 2.98
CA ALA A 80 -8.82 -9.33 1.69
C ALA A 80 -7.32 -9.02 1.81
N ALA A 81 -6.91 -8.27 2.84
CA ALA A 81 -5.50 -7.96 3.10
C ALA A 81 -4.67 -9.22 3.36
N LEU A 82 -5.19 -10.17 4.14
CA LEU A 82 -4.51 -11.44 4.45
C LEU A 82 -4.36 -12.33 3.21
N LEU A 83 -5.41 -12.42 2.39
CA LEU A 83 -5.38 -13.18 1.15
C LEU A 83 -4.40 -12.58 0.14
N ASP A 84 -4.33 -11.25 0.07
CA ASP A 84 -3.37 -10.56 -0.78
C ASP A 84 -1.93 -10.82 -0.33
N LEU A 85 -1.65 -10.70 0.98
CA LEU A 85 -0.35 -11.01 1.57
C LEU A 85 0.07 -12.49 1.37
N ALA A 86 -0.88 -13.42 1.45
CA ALA A 86 -0.61 -14.85 1.32
C ALA A 86 -0.31 -15.29 -0.13
N ARG A 87 -0.78 -14.53 -1.13
CA ARG A 87 -0.72 -14.92 -2.55
C ARG A 87 0.70 -15.02 -3.10
N PRO A 88 1.62 -14.05 -2.90
CA PRO A 88 2.99 -14.14 -3.40
C PRO A 88 3.78 -15.32 -2.84
N ILE A 89 3.50 -15.72 -1.59
CA ILE A 89 4.18 -16.83 -0.90
C ILE A 89 3.48 -18.18 -1.10
N ARG A 90 2.44 -18.25 -1.95
CA ARG A 90 1.65 -19.46 -2.25
C ARG A 90 1.07 -20.13 -1.00
N LEU A 91 0.77 -19.34 0.03
CA LEU A 91 0.17 -19.83 1.26
C LEU A 91 -1.34 -19.98 1.06
N HIS A 92 -1.82 -21.22 1.07
CA HIS A 92 -3.24 -21.51 0.91
C HIS A 92 -3.91 -21.50 2.27
N LEU A 93 -4.65 -20.43 2.58
CA LEU A 93 -5.40 -20.32 3.82
C LEU A 93 -6.87 -20.68 3.57
N GLY A 94 -7.33 -21.76 4.21
CA GLY A 94 -8.75 -22.06 4.32
C GLY A 94 -9.48 -21.04 5.21
N LYS A 95 -10.82 -21.12 5.26
CA LYS A 95 -11.66 -20.22 6.08
C LYS A 95 -11.23 -20.20 7.55
N GLU A 96 -10.92 -21.37 8.10
CA GLU A 96 -10.47 -21.52 9.50
C GLU A 96 -9.09 -20.88 9.72
N GLY A 97 -8.14 -21.12 8.82
CA GLY A 97 -6.81 -20.52 8.87
C GLY A 97 -6.85 -18.98 8.80
N LEU A 98 -7.67 -18.42 7.91
CA LEU A 98 -7.89 -16.96 7.84
C LEU A 98 -8.49 -16.40 9.13
N SER A 99 -9.45 -17.12 9.73
CA SER A 99 -10.08 -16.69 10.98
C SER A 99 -9.09 -16.72 12.14
N SER A 100 -8.30 -17.79 12.26
CA SER A 100 -7.26 -17.94 13.28
C SER A 100 -6.19 -16.85 13.15
N LEU A 101 -5.70 -16.60 11.93
CA LEU A 101 -4.70 -15.57 11.67
C LEU A 101 -5.22 -14.17 11.98
N SER A 102 -6.47 -13.86 11.59
CA SER A 102 -7.11 -12.58 11.91
C SER A 102 -7.23 -12.37 13.44
N GLN A 103 -7.65 -13.38 14.19
CA GLN A 103 -7.70 -13.32 15.64
C GLN A 103 -6.31 -13.14 16.27
N LYS A 104 -5.29 -13.80 15.72
CA LYS A 104 -3.91 -13.66 16.19
C LYS A 104 -3.39 -12.24 15.96
N ILE A 105 -3.66 -11.64 14.81
CA ILE A 105 -3.29 -10.26 14.51
C ILE A 105 -3.95 -9.30 15.49
N LYS A 106 -5.26 -9.44 15.72
CA LYS A 106 -5.97 -8.60 16.69
C LYS A 106 -5.33 -8.66 18.08
N ARG A 107 -5.02 -9.86 18.57
CA ARG A 107 -4.33 -10.05 19.86
C ARG A 107 -2.93 -9.44 19.92
N MET A 108 -2.23 -9.32 18.79
CA MET A 108 -0.90 -8.70 18.72
C MET A 108 -0.98 -7.18 18.65
N GLU A 109 -2.07 -6.61 18.13
CA GLU A 109 -2.30 -5.15 18.10
C GLU A 109 -2.85 -4.61 19.42
N ASP A 110 -3.63 -5.41 20.15
CA ASP A 110 -4.18 -5.06 21.47
C ASP A 110 -3.11 -5.02 22.59
N LYS A 111 -1.84 -5.32 22.29
CA LYS A 111 -0.75 -5.51 23.25
C LYS A 111 0.39 -4.50 23.03
#